data_AF-A0A5R2N3M0-F1
#
_entry.id   AF-A0A5R2N3M0-F1
#
_cell.length_a   1.000
_cell.length_b   1.000
_cell.length_c   1.000
_cell.angle_alpha   90.00
_cell.angle_beta   90.00
_cell.angle_gamma   90.00
#
_symmetry.space_group_name_H-M   'P 1'
#
loop_
_entity.id
_entity.type
_entity.pdbx_description
1 polymer ?
#
loop_
_entity_poly.entity_id
_entity_poly.type
_entity_poly.pdbx_seq_one_letter_code
_entity_poly.pdbx_strand_id
1 'polypeptide(L)'
;ASAFADRCPHRGMRLSHGFVRGETLSCIYHGWGYAQEGNCLRIPAHPALTPPDTIRVATQHVEDGDGVIWISAGEAAAPPPRLDGVAPLRSMMVEANVAALEAAAGAKAAGGLLDHSNHGLTLRLLLAPDGEARTLMHVLVGEDANPTERIAASRAAETLRRAAERIR
;
A
#
# COMPACT_ATOMS: atom_id res chain seq x y z
N ALA A 1 10.92 -2.20 5.91
CA ALA A 1 10.21 -2.58 4.66
C ALA A 1 10.94 -1.95 3.46
N SER A 2 10.73 -2.46 2.25
CA SER A 2 11.34 -1.92 1.01
C SER A 2 10.28 -1.78 -0.08
N ALA A 3 10.32 -0.69 -0.85
CA ALA A 3 9.44 -0.46 -1.99
C ALA A 3 10.26 -0.08 -3.21
N PHE A 4 10.06 -0.82 -4.31
CA PHE A 4 10.78 -0.65 -5.56
C PHE A 4 9.85 -0.18 -6.67
N ALA A 5 10.40 0.54 -7.64
CA ALA A 5 9.78 0.60 -8.96
C ALA A 5 9.62 -0.83 -9.48
N ASP A 6 8.41 -1.17 -9.94
CA ASP A 6 8.09 -2.52 -10.43
C ASP A 6 8.68 -2.78 -11.83
N ARG A 7 9.99 -2.60 -11.97
CA ARG A 7 10.70 -2.66 -13.25
C ARG A 7 12.18 -3.02 -13.04
N CYS A 8 12.57 -4.18 -13.57
CA CYS A 8 13.95 -4.63 -13.60
C CYS A 8 14.80 -3.74 -14.54
N PRO A 9 15.92 -3.15 -14.11
CA PRO A 9 16.77 -2.29 -14.93
C PRO A 9 17.42 -3.01 -16.12
N HIS A 10 17.48 -4.34 -16.12
CA HIS A 10 18.06 -5.11 -17.24
C HIS A 10 17.20 -5.01 -18.51
N ARG A 11 15.93 -5.46 -18.45
CA ARG A 11 15.02 -5.52 -19.62
C ARG A 11 13.57 -5.15 -19.31
N GLY A 12 13.32 -4.48 -18.19
CA GLY A 12 12.00 -3.93 -17.87
C GLY A 12 10.96 -4.93 -17.37
N MET A 13 11.32 -6.18 -17.08
CA MET A 13 10.39 -7.15 -16.47
C MET A 13 9.88 -6.61 -15.12
N ARG A 14 8.58 -6.81 -14.84
CA ARG A 14 8.01 -6.49 -13.52
C ARG A 14 8.62 -7.36 -12.45
N LEU A 15 9.16 -6.74 -11.41
CA LEU A 15 9.81 -7.40 -10.28
C LEU A 15 8.80 -8.03 -9.33
N SER A 16 7.55 -7.56 -9.33
CA SER A 16 6.41 -8.14 -8.61
C SER A 16 6.08 -9.57 -9.05
N HIS A 17 6.48 -9.98 -10.26
CA HIS A 17 6.42 -11.37 -10.72
C HIS A 17 7.63 -12.22 -10.31
N GLY A 18 8.61 -11.62 -9.62
CA GLY A 18 9.79 -12.28 -9.09
C GLY A 18 9.50 -13.09 -7.84
N PHE A 19 10.57 -13.40 -7.10
CA PHE A 19 10.48 -14.10 -5.83
C PHE A 19 11.62 -13.66 -4.90
N VAL A 20 11.38 -13.73 -3.60
CA VAL A 20 12.38 -13.44 -2.58
C VAL A 20 13.26 -14.68 -2.36
N ARG A 21 14.58 -14.50 -2.34
CA ARG A 21 15.58 -15.52 -1.94
C ARG A 21 16.49 -14.93 -0.86
N GLY A 22 16.35 -15.40 0.37
CA GLY A 22 16.96 -14.75 1.53
C GLY A 22 16.48 -13.30 1.63
N GLU A 23 17.40 -12.35 1.73
CA GLU A 23 17.10 -10.91 1.80
C GLU A 23 17.09 -10.20 0.44
N THR A 24 16.94 -10.95 -0.66
CA THR A 24 17.04 -10.40 -2.03
C THR A 24 15.80 -10.66 -2.86
N LEU A 25 15.37 -9.66 -3.64
CA LEU A 25 14.34 -9.84 -4.66
C LEU A 25 14.98 -10.29 -5.96
N SER A 26 14.61 -11.46 -6.45
CA SER A 26 15.10 -12.03 -7.71
C SER A 26 14.09 -11.81 -8.83
N CYS A 27 14.55 -11.22 -9.93
CA CYS A 27 13.75 -11.05 -11.14
C CYS A 27 13.50 -12.41 -11.81
N ILE A 28 12.23 -12.72 -12.14
CA ILE A 28 11.86 -14.00 -12.76
C ILE A 28 12.48 -14.22 -14.14
N TYR A 29 12.88 -13.14 -14.85
CA TYR A 29 13.36 -13.28 -16.22
C TYR A 29 14.76 -13.88 -16.30
N HIS A 30 15.76 -13.24 -15.66
CA HIS A 30 17.16 -13.69 -15.72
C HIS A 30 17.77 -13.93 -14.34
N GLY A 31 16.95 -13.89 -13.28
CA GLY A 31 17.38 -14.16 -11.90
C GLY A 31 18.30 -13.10 -11.31
N TRP A 32 18.37 -11.89 -11.87
CA TRP A 32 19.12 -10.80 -11.24
C TRP A 32 18.54 -10.54 -9.85
N GLY A 33 19.41 -10.57 -8.84
CA GLY A 33 19.05 -10.39 -7.44
C GLY A 33 19.38 -8.99 -6.96
N TYR A 34 18.44 -8.37 -6.25
CA TYR A 34 18.57 -7.01 -5.72
C TYR A 34 18.43 -6.99 -4.20
N ALA A 35 19.29 -6.23 -3.52
CA ALA A 35 19.21 -5.97 -2.08
C ALA A 35 18.05 -5.02 -1.75
N GLN A 36 17.79 -4.81 -0.45
CA GLN A 36 16.76 -3.89 0.05
C GLN A 36 16.96 -2.43 -0.40
N GLU A 37 18.21 -2.01 -0.65
CA GLU A 37 18.57 -0.68 -1.15
C GLU A 37 18.58 -0.60 -2.69
N GLY A 38 18.13 -1.67 -3.35
CA GLY A 38 17.96 -1.77 -4.80
C GLY A 38 19.23 -2.11 -5.59
N ASN A 39 20.41 -2.19 -4.98
CA ASN A 39 21.64 -2.58 -5.67
C ASN A 39 21.62 -4.05 -6.11
N CYS A 40 22.13 -4.32 -7.31
CA CYS A 40 22.25 -5.68 -7.81
C CYS A 40 23.37 -6.42 -7.08
N LEU A 41 23.03 -7.55 -6.44
CA LEU A 41 23.99 -8.39 -5.73
C LEU A 41 24.45 -9.59 -6.55
N ARG A 42 23.63 -10.01 -7.53
CA ARG A 42 23.88 -11.26 -8.25
C ARG A 42 23.35 -11.22 -9.67
N ILE A 43 24.20 -11.63 -10.61
CA ILE A 43 23.84 -11.91 -12.01
C ILE A 43 24.13 -13.39 -12.28
N PRO A 44 23.13 -14.29 -12.34
CA PRO A 44 23.36 -15.73 -12.39
C PRO A 44 24.23 -16.21 -13.56
N ALA A 45 24.15 -15.55 -14.73
CA ALA A 45 24.96 -15.88 -15.89
C ALA A 45 26.46 -15.55 -15.71
N HIS A 46 26.80 -14.70 -14.73
CA HIS A 46 28.17 -14.30 -14.42
C HIS A 46 28.43 -14.43 -12.91
N PRO A 47 28.51 -15.66 -12.38
CA PRO A 47 28.53 -15.91 -10.93
C PRO A 47 29.76 -15.39 -10.21
N ALA A 48 30.88 -15.21 -10.92
CA ALA A 48 32.13 -14.64 -10.37
C ALA A 48 32.19 -13.10 -10.51
N LEU A 49 31.25 -12.49 -11.22
CA LEU A 49 31.20 -11.04 -11.40
C LEU A 49 30.62 -10.41 -10.14
N THR A 50 31.33 -9.41 -9.60
CA THR A 50 30.72 -8.44 -8.69
C THR A 50 29.95 -7.42 -9.54
N PRO A 51 28.61 -7.36 -9.45
CA PRO A 51 27.85 -6.41 -10.27
C PRO A 51 28.26 -4.96 -9.96
N PRO A 52 28.36 -4.08 -10.98
CA PRO A 52 28.63 -2.67 -10.75
C PRO A 52 27.54 -1.98 -9.91
N ASP A 53 27.94 -1.05 -9.03
CA ASP A 53 27.02 -0.29 -8.17
C ASP A 53 26.01 0.57 -8.93
N THR A 54 26.28 0.85 -10.21
CA THR A 54 25.36 1.57 -11.10
C THR A 54 24.13 0.74 -11.49
N ILE A 55 24.17 -0.58 -11.32
CA ILE A 55 23.02 -1.45 -11.57
C ILE A 55 22.12 -1.45 -10.34
N ARG A 56 21.13 -0.56 -10.35
CA ARG A 56 20.16 -0.42 -9.26
C ARG A 56 18.72 -0.41 -9.77
N VAL A 57 17.83 -0.97 -8.96
CA VAL A 57 16.38 -0.72 -9.05
C VAL A 57 16.11 0.60 -8.35
N ALA A 58 15.21 1.42 -8.89
CA ALA A 58 14.76 2.63 -8.21
C ALA A 58 13.95 2.25 -6.96
N THR A 59 14.32 2.83 -5.82
CA THR A 59 13.69 2.61 -4.52
C THR A 59 12.90 3.84 -4.08
N GLN A 60 11.86 3.63 -3.27
CA GLN A 60 11.12 4.70 -2.60
C GLN A 60 11.46 4.74 -1.12
N HIS A 61 11.31 5.90 -0.47
CA HIS A 61 11.36 6.00 0.98
C HIS A 61 10.14 5.33 1.59
N VAL A 62 10.37 4.47 2.59
CA VAL A 62 9.32 3.68 3.22
C VAL A 62 9.41 3.82 4.74
N GLU A 63 8.27 4.08 5.36
CA GLU A 63 8.13 4.06 6.81
C GLU A 63 7.01 3.09 7.21
N ASP A 64 7.26 2.31 8.25
CA ASP A 64 6.28 1.41 8.86
C ASP A 64 5.80 2.07 10.16
N GLY A 65 4.52 2.44 10.20
CA GLY A 65 3.96 3.23 11.29
C GLY A 65 2.48 2.93 11.47
N ASP A 66 2.10 2.66 12.73
CA ASP A 66 0.71 2.42 13.15
C ASP A 66 0.02 1.31 12.32
N GLY A 67 0.82 0.30 11.93
CA GLY A 67 0.38 -0.86 11.16
C GLY A 67 0.04 -0.57 9.69
N VAL A 68 0.53 0.56 9.17
CA VAL A 68 0.44 0.99 7.77
C VAL A 68 1.86 1.14 7.19
N ILE A 69 2.05 0.66 5.96
CA ILE A 69 3.27 0.89 5.20
C ILE A 69 3.11 2.16 4.38
N TRP A 70 3.85 3.20 4.75
CA TRP A 70 3.85 4.50 4.09
C TRP A 70 4.95 4.56 3.05
N ILE A 71 4.62 5.14 1.88
CA ILE A 71 5.57 5.33 0.79
C ILE A 71 5.54 6.79 0.38
N SER A 72 6.69 7.44 0.30
CA SER A 72 6.81 8.79 -0.23
C SER A 72 6.88 8.76 -1.75
N ALA A 73 6.11 9.63 -2.42
CA ALA A 73 6.15 9.80 -3.88
C ALA A 73 7.34 10.68 -4.35
N GLY A 74 8.47 10.61 -3.64
CA GLY A 74 9.62 11.50 -3.80
C GLY A 74 10.41 11.62 -2.50
N GLU A 75 11.14 12.71 -2.34
CA GLU A 75 11.88 12.99 -1.10
C GLU A 75 10.90 13.19 0.07
N ALA A 76 11.14 12.49 1.17
CA ALA A 76 10.26 12.52 2.33
C ALA A 76 10.41 13.88 3.04
N ALA A 77 9.41 14.75 2.86
CA ALA A 77 9.41 16.09 3.46
C ALA A 77 9.06 16.08 4.97
N ALA A 78 8.35 15.04 5.43
CA ALA A 78 7.94 14.87 6.82
C ALA A 78 7.65 13.38 7.12
N PRO A 79 7.67 12.97 8.40
CA PRO A 79 7.18 11.67 8.82
C PRO A 79 5.71 11.45 8.44
N PRO A 80 5.25 10.20 8.29
CA PRO A 80 3.84 9.89 8.05
C PRO A 80 2.97 10.36 9.23
N PRO A 81 1.68 10.65 8.97
CA PRO A 81 0.76 11.04 10.01
C PRO A 81 0.56 9.90 11.02
N ARG A 82 0.42 10.28 12.30
CA ARG A 82 0.09 9.35 13.38
C ARG A 82 -1.38 8.96 13.30
N LEU A 83 -1.66 7.66 13.42
CA LEU A 83 -3.02 7.11 13.44
C LEU A 83 -3.42 6.71 14.85
N ASP A 84 -3.46 7.69 15.76
CA ASP A 84 -3.69 7.43 17.19
C ASP A 84 -5.12 6.90 17.48
N GLY A 85 -5.22 5.91 18.38
CA GLY A 85 -6.49 5.39 18.87
C GLY A 85 -7.21 4.46 17.89
N VAL A 86 -6.56 4.08 16.78
CA VAL A 86 -7.10 3.14 15.80
C VAL A 86 -6.11 2.03 15.45
N ALA A 87 -6.64 0.84 15.22
CA ALA A 87 -5.91 -0.33 14.76
C ALA A 87 -6.31 -0.70 13.32
N PRO A 88 -5.38 -1.18 12.48
CA PRO A 88 -5.71 -1.71 11.17
C PRO A 88 -6.61 -2.94 11.25
N LEU A 89 -7.66 -2.94 10.44
CA LEU A 89 -8.55 -4.10 10.30
C LEU A 89 -8.26 -4.86 9.00
N ARG A 90 -8.27 -4.17 7.86
CA ARG A 90 -7.99 -4.73 6.53
C ARG A 90 -7.84 -3.64 5.48
N SER A 91 -7.30 -4.00 4.33
CA SER A 91 -7.31 -3.17 3.13
C SER A 91 -8.24 -3.77 2.07
N MET A 92 -8.81 -2.92 1.23
CA MET A 92 -9.58 -3.35 0.06
C MET A 92 -9.44 -2.37 -1.09
N MET A 93 -9.36 -2.89 -2.30
CA MET A 93 -9.48 -2.07 -3.50
C MET A 93 -10.94 -1.71 -3.72
N VAL A 94 -11.19 -0.44 -4.02
CA VAL A 94 -12.48 0.10 -4.40
C VAL A 94 -12.37 0.55 -5.85
N GLU A 95 -13.26 0.04 -6.70
CA GLU A 95 -13.35 0.47 -8.11
C GLU A 95 -14.14 1.78 -8.23
N ALA A 96 -13.73 2.77 -7.43
CA ALA A 96 -14.26 4.13 -7.43
C ALA A 96 -13.19 5.12 -6.95
N ASN A 97 -13.30 6.38 -7.36
CA ASN A 97 -12.43 7.45 -6.88
C ASN A 97 -12.84 7.94 -5.48
N VAL A 98 -11.98 8.77 -4.86
CA VAL A 98 -12.23 9.32 -3.52
C VAL A 98 -13.54 10.10 -3.45
N ALA A 99 -13.90 10.86 -4.48
CA ALA A 99 -15.13 11.66 -4.48
C ALA A 99 -16.39 10.79 -4.40
N ALA A 100 -16.39 9.62 -5.06
CA ALA A 100 -17.48 8.65 -4.95
C ALA A 100 -17.55 8.02 -3.54
N LEU A 101 -16.40 7.73 -2.91
CA LEU A 101 -16.35 7.26 -1.52
C LEU A 101 -16.90 8.30 -0.54
N GLU A 102 -16.51 9.56 -0.70
CA GLU A 102 -17.03 10.67 0.09
C GLU A 102 -18.55 10.83 -0.08
N ALA A 103 -19.04 10.76 -1.32
CA ALA A 103 -20.46 10.84 -1.62
C ALA A 103 -21.26 9.67 -1.00
N ALA A 104 -20.72 8.45 -1.08
CA ALA A 104 -21.34 7.27 -0.47
C ALA A 104 -21.30 7.31 1.06
N ALA A 105 -20.26 7.88 1.65
CA ALA A 105 -20.13 8.04 3.10
C ALA A 105 -20.93 9.23 3.65
N GLY A 106 -21.30 10.19 2.79
CA GLY A 106 -21.91 11.45 3.21
C GLY A 106 -20.96 12.37 3.98
N ALA A 107 -19.65 12.19 3.82
CA ALA A 107 -18.60 12.93 4.55
C ALA A 107 -17.40 13.19 3.63
N LYS A 108 -16.62 14.24 3.94
CA LYS A 108 -15.42 14.60 3.18
C LYS A 108 -14.16 14.07 3.86
N ALA A 109 -13.20 13.64 3.05
CA ALA A 109 -11.91 13.22 3.54
C ALA A 109 -11.05 14.45 3.87
N ALA A 110 -10.28 14.38 4.94
CA ALA A 110 -9.30 15.38 5.33
C ALA A 110 -7.93 14.71 5.51
N GLY A 111 -6.91 15.17 4.78
CA GLY A 111 -5.58 14.55 4.82
C GLY A 111 -5.57 13.07 4.40
N GLY A 112 -6.49 12.67 3.51
CA GLY A 112 -6.65 11.27 3.10
C GLY A 112 -7.44 10.39 4.09
N LEU A 113 -7.87 10.93 5.23
CA LEU A 113 -8.68 10.23 6.22
C LEU A 113 -10.16 10.57 6.08
N LEU A 114 -11.02 9.56 6.16
CA LEU A 114 -12.47 9.69 6.13
C LEU A 114 -13.08 8.89 7.27
N ASP A 115 -13.82 9.56 8.16
CA ASP A 115 -14.57 8.89 9.21
C ASP A 115 -15.97 8.52 8.69
N HIS A 116 -16.38 7.27 8.91
CA HIS A 116 -17.67 6.74 8.49
C HIS A 116 -18.37 6.07 9.67
N SER A 117 -19.61 6.46 9.94
CA SER A 117 -20.42 5.88 11.01
C SER A 117 -21.47 4.92 10.45
N ASN A 118 -21.57 3.73 11.01
CA ASN A 118 -22.60 2.76 10.65
C ASN A 118 -23.19 2.11 11.92
N HIS A 119 -24.48 2.31 12.18
CA HIS A 119 -25.19 1.76 13.34
C HIS A 119 -24.46 1.97 14.69
N GLY A 120 -23.90 3.15 14.91
CA GLY A 120 -23.19 3.51 16.15
C GLY A 120 -21.72 3.06 16.21
N LEU A 121 -21.23 2.34 15.19
CA LEU A 121 -19.81 2.02 15.03
C LEU A 121 -19.14 3.06 14.13
N THR A 122 -18.06 3.66 14.62
CA THR A 122 -17.22 4.58 13.83
C THR A 122 -16.05 3.81 13.23
N LEU A 123 -15.89 3.93 11.92
CA LEU A 123 -14.72 3.50 11.17
C LEU A 123 -13.90 4.71 10.77
N ARG A 124 -12.58 4.55 10.74
CA ARG A 124 -11.67 5.49 10.09
C ARG A 124 -11.09 4.85 8.84
N LEU A 125 -11.15 5.55 7.73
CA LEU A 125 -10.71 5.05 6.43
C LEU A 125 -9.51 5.88 5.99
N LEU A 126 -8.38 5.24 5.70
CA LEU A 126 -7.26 5.87 5.01
C LEU A 126 -7.36 5.56 3.52
N LEU A 127 -7.54 6.60 2.72
CA LEU A 127 -7.82 6.54 1.29
C LEU A 127 -6.55 6.87 0.50
N ALA A 128 -6.05 5.90 -0.26
CA ALA A 128 -4.92 6.06 -1.17
C ALA A 128 -5.42 5.92 -2.62
N PRO A 129 -5.54 7.03 -3.39
CA PRO A 129 -5.93 6.98 -4.78
C PRO A 129 -4.97 6.13 -5.62
N ASP A 130 -5.51 5.31 -6.52
CA ASP A 130 -4.75 4.52 -7.50
C ASP A 130 -5.26 4.87 -8.91
N GLY A 131 -4.67 5.92 -9.48
CA GLY A 131 -5.15 6.53 -10.72
C GLY A 131 -6.47 7.28 -10.53
N GLU A 132 -7.24 7.41 -11.61
CA GLU A 132 -8.45 8.25 -11.64
C GLU A 132 -9.73 7.52 -11.22
N ALA A 133 -9.72 6.19 -11.24
CA ALA A 133 -10.93 5.37 -11.12
C ALA A 133 -10.92 4.42 -9.92
N ARG A 134 -9.82 4.31 -9.18
CA ARG A 134 -9.69 3.35 -8.08
C ARG A 134 -9.08 4.00 -6.84
N THR A 135 -9.40 3.42 -5.69
CA THR A 135 -8.87 3.83 -4.41
C THR A 135 -8.54 2.58 -3.59
N LEU A 136 -7.32 2.49 -3.08
CA LEU A 136 -7.00 1.56 -2.00
C LEU A 136 -7.53 2.15 -0.70
N MET A 137 -8.50 1.46 -0.09
CA MET A 137 -9.11 1.86 1.17
C MET A 137 -8.57 0.97 2.30
N HIS A 138 -7.83 1.57 3.22
CA HIS A 138 -7.44 0.94 4.47
C HIS A 138 -8.52 1.19 5.52
N VAL A 139 -9.07 0.13 6.07
CA VAL A 139 -10.13 0.18 7.09
C VAL A 139 -9.46 0.08 8.45
N LEU A 140 -9.66 1.10 9.27
CA LEU A 140 -9.18 1.21 10.64
C LEU A 140 -10.38 1.24 11.60
N VAL A 141 -10.21 0.69 12.79
CA VAL A 141 -11.22 0.63 13.85
C VAL A 141 -10.59 1.04 15.16
N GLY A 142 -11.37 1.38 16.20
CA GLY A 142 -10.81 1.67 17.52
C GLY A 142 -9.89 0.54 18.01
N GLU A 143 -8.79 0.89 18.67
CA GLU A 143 -7.80 -0.10 19.16
C GLU A 143 -8.43 -1.15 20.08
N ASP A 144 -9.39 -0.73 20.90
CA ASP A 144 -10.12 -1.60 21.84
C ASP A 144 -11.30 -2.34 21.21
N ALA A 145 -11.49 -2.27 19.88
CA ALA A 145 -12.63 -2.89 19.21
C ALA A 145 -12.62 -4.41 19.38
N ASN A 146 -13.71 -4.94 19.94
CA ASN A 146 -13.88 -6.36 20.17
C ASN A 146 -14.17 -7.12 18.84
N PRO A 147 -14.10 -8.46 18.81
CA PRO A 147 -14.31 -9.23 17.58
C PRO A 147 -15.64 -8.95 16.86
N THR A 148 -16.72 -8.72 17.60
CA THR A 148 -18.04 -8.38 17.02
C THR A 148 -18.01 -7.04 16.31
N GLU A 149 -17.38 -6.03 16.93
CA GLU A 149 -17.20 -4.69 16.34
C GLU A 149 -16.29 -4.75 15.10
N ARG A 150 -15.20 -5.52 15.14
CA ARG A 150 -14.32 -5.72 13.98
C ARG A 150 -15.04 -6.40 12.81
N ILE A 151 -15.90 -7.38 13.07
CA ILE A 151 -16.73 -8.02 12.03
C ILE A 151 -17.75 -7.03 11.47
N ALA A 152 -18.44 -6.28 12.33
CA ALA A 152 -19.40 -5.27 11.91
C ALA A 152 -18.72 -4.17 11.07
N ALA A 153 -17.53 -3.72 11.46
CA ALA A 153 -16.71 -2.78 10.71
C ALA A 153 -16.34 -3.33 9.32
N SER A 154 -15.85 -4.57 9.23
CA SER A 154 -15.52 -5.15 7.93
C SER A 154 -16.74 -5.24 7.00
N ARG A 155 -17.94 -5.47 7.55
CA ARG A 155 -19.18 -5.50 6.76
C ARG A 155 -19.62 -4.10 6.35
N ALA A 156 -19.50 -3.11 7.25
CA ALA A 156 -19.78 -1.71 6.97
C ALA A 156 -18.90 -1.18 5.83
N ALA A 157 -17.60 -1.47 5.86
CA ALA A 157 -16.66 -1.09 4.81
C ALA A 157 -17.02 -1.71 3.45
N GLU A 158 -17.44 -2.98 3.43
CA GLU A 158 -17.88 -3.65 2.21
C GLU A 158 -19.19 -3.05 1.65
N THR A 159 -20.13 -2.66 2.52
CA THR A 159 -21.34 -1.94 2.12
C THR A 159 -21.00 -0.58 1.52
N LEU A 160 -20.09 0.17 2.15
CA LEU A 160 -19.64 1.47 1.67
C LEU A 160 -18.94 1.34 0.31
N ARG A 161 -18.03 0.36 0.15
CA ARG A 161 -17.37 0.04 -1.12
C ARG A 161 -18.39 -0.15 -2.24
N ARG A 162 -19.40 -1.01 -2.02
CA ARG A 162 -20.46 -1.28 -3.00
C ARG A 162 -21.32 -0.06 -3.30
N ALA A 163 -21.53 0.83 -2.33
CA ALA A 163 -22.26 2.06 -2.55
C ALA A 163 -21.44 3.04 -3.41
N ALA A 164 -20.16 3.21 -3.12
CA ALA A 164 -19.25 4.06 -3.88
C ALA A 164 -19.09 3.59 -5.33
N GLU A 165 -18.91 2.29 -5.58
CA GLU A 165 -18.78 1.71 -6.92
C GLU A 165 -20.04 1.85 -7.80
N ARG A 166 -21.19 2.22 -7.21
CA ARG A 166 -22.42 2.54 -7.97
C ARG A 166 -22.55 4.01 -8.35
N ILE A 167 -21.74 4.88 -7.76
CA ILE A 167 -21.72 6.31 -8.06
C ILE A 167 -20.82 6.47 -9.29
N ARG A 168 -21.44 6.80 -10.42
CA ARG A 168 -20.74 7.12 -11.67
C ARG A 168 -20.43 8.60 -11.74
#